data_AF-A0A8J6HXQ4-F1
#
_entry.id   AF-A0A8J6HXQ4-F1
#
_cell.length_a   1.000
_cell.length_b   1.000
_cell.length_c   1.000
_cell.angle_alpha   90.00
_cell.angle_beta   90.00
_cell.angle_gamma   90.00
#
_symmetry.space_group_name_H-M   'P 1'
#
loop_
_entity.id
_entity.type
_entity.pdbx_description
1 polymer ?
#
loop_
_entity_poly.entity_id
_entity_poly.type
_entity_poly.pdbx_seq_one_letter_code
_entity_poly.pdbx_strand_id
1 'polypeptide(L)'
;MNTAKCSSTGYSAAFLNFGRELRTPAEVSHDLRSVIQNENFIPEVTPRLLRLADHLKEAQEVHEKEQDRRKTTADSKRRPGPTYAPGDRVYVVTHLVSNVHQNSTPDEMDPISSYPPKDRAVTK
;
A
#
# COMPACT_ATOMS: atom_id res chain seq x y z
N MET A 1 11.77 -9.25 -8.01
CA MET A 1 12.00 -10.61 -8.57
C MET A 1 10.79 -11.46 -8.18
N ASN A 2 10.16 -12.16 -9.13
CA ASN A 2 8.85 -12.80 -8.87
C ASN A 2 8.94 -14.12 -8.07
N THR A 3 10.09 -14.78 -8.11
CA THR A 3 10.35 -16.05 -7.40
C THR A 3 11.07 -15.87 -6.06
N ALA A 4 11.53 -14.65 -5.75
CA ALA A 4 12.16 -14.38 -4.46
C ALA A 4 11.11 -14.20 -3.37
N LYS A 5 11.37 -14.78 -2.19
CA LYS A 5 10.51 -14.57 -1.01
C LYS A 5 10.58 -13.13 -0.55
N CYS A 6 9.42 -12.54 -0.30
CA CYS A 6 9.32 -11.19 0.23
C CYS A 6 9.33 -11.24 1.76
N SER A 7 10.16 -10.41 2.40
CA SER A 7 10.24 -10.36 3.87
C SER A 7 8.96 -9.86 4.53
N SER A 8 8.13 -9.08 3.81
CA SER A 8 6.85 -8.59 4.34
C SER A 8 5.69 -9.56 4.20
N THR A 9 5.79 -10.59 3.37
CA THR A 9 4.67 -11.53 3.16
C THR A 9 5.08 -12.99 3.37
N GLY A 10 6.37 -13.29 3.50
CA GLY A 10 6.90 -14.65 3.69
C GLY A 10 6.97 -15.50 2.41
N TYR A 11 6.21 -15.12 1.38
CA TYR A 11 6.08 -15.87 0.12
C TYR A 11 6.64 -15.09 -1.08
N SER A 12 6.83 -15.80 -2.20
CA SER A 12 7.16 -15.17 -3.48
C SER A 12 5.90 -14.53 -4.11
N ALA A 13 6.11 -13.53 -4.96
CA ALA A 13 5.00 -12.90 -5.69
C ALA A 13 4.33 -13.88 -6.67
N ALA A 14 5.11 -14.81 -7.23
CA ALA A 14 4.62 -15.89 -8.08
C ALA A 14 3.65 -16.80 -7.33
N PHE A 15 4.05 -17.26 -6.14
CA PHE A 15 3.24 -18.17 -5.35
C PHE A 15 1.90 -17.56 -4.94
N LEU A 16 1.89 -16.30 -4.51
CA LEU A 16 0.67 -15.61 -4.09
C LEU A 16 -0.32 -15.39 -5.25
N ASN A 17 0.19 -15.16 -6.47
CA ASN A 17 -0.67 -14.93 -7.65
C ASN A 17 -1.18 -16.22 -8.29
N PHE A 18 -0.35 -17.27 -8.36
CA PHE A 18 -0.64 -18.47 -9.14
C PHE A 18 -0.86 -19.73 -8.28
N GLY A 19 -0.68 -19.63 -6.97
CA GLY A 19 -0.73 -20.78 -6.05
C GLY A 19 0.34 -21.83 -6.29
N ARG A 20 1.42 -21.43 -7.00
CA ARG A 20 2.62 -22.22 -7.26
C ARG A 20 3.77 -21.31 -7.65
N GLU A 21 4.99 -21.78 -7.45
CA GLU A 21 6.17 -21.09 -7.96
C GLU A 21 6.24 -21.16 -9.50
N LEU A 22 6.79 -20.10 -10.10
CA LEU A 22 7.07 -20.09 -11.53
C LEU A 22 8.24 -21.02 -11.82
N ARG A 23 8.04 -21.95 -12.75
CA ARG A 23 9.10 -22.82 -13.25
C ARG A 23 9.86 -22.15 -14.38
N THR A 24 11.15 -22.39 -14.44
CA THR A 24 11.94 -21.95 -15.58
C THR A 24 11.71 -22.87 -16.80
N PRO A 25 11.89 -22.39 -18.04
CA PRO A 25 11.75 -23.24 -19.23
C PRO A 25 12.65 -24.50 -19.19
N ALA A 26 13.82 -24.40 -18.54
CA ALA A 26 14.74 -25.50 -18.34
C ALA A 26 14.18 -26.58 -17.38
N GLU A 27 13.42 -26.20 -16.35
CA GLU A 27 12.76 -27.17 -15.46
C GLU A 27 11.60 -27.88 -16.16
N VAL A 28 10.86 -27.15 -17.01
CA VAL A 28 9.72 -27.70 -17.77
C VAL A 28 10.18 -28.74 -18.80
N SER A 29 11.35 -28.55 -19.43
CA SER A 29 11.86 -29.48 -20.43
C SER A 29 12.40 -30.79 -19.84
N HIS A 30 12.83 -30.79 -18.58
CA HIS A 30 13.47 -31.95 -17.95
C HIS A 30 12.52 -32.76 -17.04
N ASP A 31 11.40 -32.18 -16.59
CA ASP A 31 10.46 -32.85 -15.68
C ASP A 31 8.99 -32.72 -16.13
N LEU A 32 8.65 -33.39 -17.23
CA LEU A 32 7.26 -33.50 -17.70
C LEU A 32 6.40 -34.39 -16.78
N ARG A 33 7.01 -35.29 -15.99
CA ARG A 33 6.27 -36.21 -15.10
C ARG A 33 5.64 -35.48 -13.92
N SER A 34 6.34 -34.54 -13.28
CA SER A 34 5.75 -33.73 -12.22
C SER A 34 4.69 -32.76 -12.72
N VAL A 35 4.75 -32.36 -13.99
CA VAL A 35 3.70 -31.56 -14.65
C VAL A 35 2.43 -32.41 -14.80
N ILE A 36 2.54 -33.60 -15.39
CA ILE A 36 1.41 -34.52 -15.63
C ILE A 36 0.77 -34.98 -14.32
N GLN A 37 1.56 -35.25 -13.27
CA GLN A 37 1.05 -35.70 -11.97
C GLN A 37 0.38 -34.59 -11.16
N ASN A 38 0.86 -33.34 -11.23
CA ASN A 38 0.25 -32.21 -10.50
C ASN A 38 -0.98 -31.61 -11.20
N GLU A 39 -1.11 -31.77 -12.53
CA GLU A 39 -2.20 -31.16 -13.31
C GLU A 39 -3.41 -32.09 -13.54
N ASN A 40 -3.30 -33.40 -13.28
CA ASN A 40 -4.36 -34.38 -13.62
C ASN A 40 -5.22 -34.96 -12.48
N PHE A 41 -5.09 -34.56 -11.21
CA PHE A 41 -5.91 -35.17 -10.14
C PHE A 41 -7.10 -34.30 -9.70
N ILE A 42 -8.25 -34.53 -10.34
CA ILE A 42 -9.57 -33.93 -10.04
C ILE A 42 -10.13 -34.21 -8.61
N PRO A 43 -9.66 -35.19 -7.80
CA PRO A 43 -10.10 -35.30 -6.40
C PRO A 43 -9.36 -34.41 -5.38
N GLU A 44 -8.24 -33.76 -5.74
CA GLU A 44 -7.40 -32.99 -4.78
C GLU A 44 -7.50 -31.46 -4.92
N VAL A 45 -8.33 -30.95 -5.83
CA VAL A 45 -8.47 -29.51 -6.08
C VAL A 45 -8.95 -28.79 -4.82
N THR A 46 -9.99 -29.32 -4.15
CA THR A 46 -10.57 -28.74 -2.93
C THR A 46 -9.56 -28.62 -1.78
N PRO A 47 -8.84 -29.68 -1.34
CA PRO A 47 -7.86 -29.55 -0.26
C PRO A 47 -6.64 -28.69 -0.64
N ARG A 48 -6.32 -28.55 -1.93
CA ARG A 48 -5.26 -27.65 -2.38
C ARG A 48 -5.69 -26.18 -2.31
N LEU A 49 -6.92 -25.86 -2.71
CA LEU A 49 -7.47 -24.50 -2.61
C LEU A 49 -7.66 -24.06 -1.16
N LEU A 50 -8.07 -24.98 -0.26
CA LEU A 50 -8.15 -24.70 1.18
C LEU A 50 -6.77 -24.34 1.75
N ARG A 51 -5.73 -25.13 1.44
CA ARG A 51 -4.34 -24.82 1.84
C ARG A 51 -3.85 -23.50 1.26
N LEU A 52 -4.22 -23.17 0.03
CA LEU A 52 -3.90 -21.88 -0.57
C LEU A 52 -4.56 -20.73 0.21
N ALA A 53 -5.84 -20.87 0.56
CA ALA A 53 -6.55 -19.87 1.34
C ALA A 53 -5.89 -19.65 2.71
N ASP A 54 -5.46 -20.72 3.37
CA ASP A 54 -4.71 -20.64 4.63
C ASP A 54 -3.38 -19.88 4.46
N HIS A 55 -2.63 -20.18 3.40
CA HIS A 55 -1.37 -19.47 3.09
C HIS A 55 -1.59 -17.99 2.75
N LEU A 56 -2.66 -17.65 2.03
CA LEU A 56 -3.00 -16.25 1.73
C LEU A 56 -3.37 -15.49 3.01
N LYS A 57 -4.11 -16.13 3.90
CA LYS A 57 -4.44 -15.57 5.22
C LYS A 57 -3.18 -15.34 6.05
N GLU A 58 -2.29 -16.33 6.13
CA GLU A 58 -1.00 -16.19 6.82
C GLU A 58 -0.16 -15.06 6.21
N ALA A 59 -0.09 -14.97 4.88
CA ALA A 59 0.63 -13.90 4.19
C ALA A 59 0.09 -12.51 4.53
N GLN A 60 -1.24 -12.38 4.66
CA GLN A 60 -1.88 -11.14 5.07
C GLN A 60 -1.55 -10.78 6.52
N GLU A 61 -1.62 -11.73 7.45
CA GLU A 61 -1.28 -11.51 8.87
C GLU A 61 0.18 -11.06 9.03
N VAL A 62 1.11 -11.70 8.31
CA VAL A 62 2.52 -11.31 8.28
C VAL A 62 2.68 -9.91 7.68
N HIS A 63 1.94 -9.59 6.61
CA HIS A 63 1.98 -8.29 5.98
C HIS A 63 1.56 -7.16 6.93
N GLU A 64 0.43 -7.33 7.61
CA GLU A 64 -0.09 -6.36 8.57
C GLU A 64 0.90 -6.15 9.71
N LYS A 65 1.42 -7.24 10.29
CA LYS A 65 2.44 -7.17 11.36
C LYS A 65 3.71 -6.45 10.93
N GLU A 66 4.19 -6.73 9.72
CA GLU A 66 5.38 -6.10 9.17
C GLU A 66 5.15 -4.62 8.82
N GLN A 67 3.94 -4.27 8.37
CA GLN A 67 3.53 -2.90 8.12
C GLN A 67 3.52 -2.08 9.42
N ASP A 68 2.92 -2.62 10.49
CA ASP A 68 2.90 -1.98 11.81
C ASP A 68 4.29 -1.81 12.39
N ARG A 69 5.15 -2.83 12.26
CA ARG A 69 6.56 -2.74 12.66
C ARG A 69 7.31 -1.64 11.92
N ARG A 70 7.08 -1.51 10.61
CA ARG A 70 7.71 -0.45 9.79
C ARG A 70 7.18 0.92 10.17
N LYS A 71 5.87 1.05 10.39
CA LYS A 71 5.23 2.29 10.82
C LYS A 71 5.76 2.77 12.16
N THR A 72 5.75 1.92 13.17
CA THR A 72 6.28 2.22 14.52
C THR A 72 7.76 2.62 14.47
N THR A 73 8.58 1.94 13.66
CA THR A 73 9.98 2.29 13.46
C THR A 73 10.15 3.64 12.77
N ALA A 74 9.34 3.91 11.74
CA ALA A 74 9.37 5.18 11.02
C ALA A 74 8.95 6.34 11.92
N ASP A 75 7.85 6.17 12.66
CA ASP A 75 7.32 7.18 13.57
C ASP A 75 8.29 7.47 14.72
N SER A 76 8.95 6.44 15.28
CA SER A 76 10.00 6.61 16.30
C SER A 76 11.19 7.45 15.81
N LYS A 77 11.45 7.47 14.49
CA LYS A 77 12.54 8.25 13.87
C LYS A 77 12.09 9.63 13.41
N ARG A 78 10.79 9.96 13.48
CA ARG A 78 10.30 11.29 13.11
C ARG A 78 10.70 12.29 14.18
N ARG A 79 11.26 13.42 13.75
CA ARG A 79 11.44 14.57 14.62
C ARG A 79 10.08 15.24 14.84
N PRO A 80 9.74 15.67 16.06
CA PRO A 80 8.55 16.48 16.26
C PRO A 80 8.65 17.71 15.36
N GLY A 81 7.53 18.05 14.71
CA GLY A 81 7.45 19.28 13.94
C GLY A 81 7.67 20.50 14.83
N PRO A 82 8.13 21.63 14.26
CA PRO A 82 8.18 22.90 14.99
C PRO A 82 6.77 23.27 15.50
N THR A 83 6.71 23.74 16.75
CA THR A 83 5.50 24.31 17.33
C THR A 83 5.39 25.77 16.90
N TYR A 84 4.23 26.18 16.38
CA TYR A 84 3.98 27.54 15.91
C TYR A 84 3.02 28.28 16.84
N ALA A 85 3.26 29.56 17.08
CA ALA A 85 2.40 30.46 17.83
C ALA A 85 1.58 31.38 16.89
N PRO A 86 0.42 31.90 17.35
CA PRO A 86 -0.33 32.90 16.59
C PRO A 86 0.55 34.13 16.31
N GLY A 87 0.71 34.49 15.03
CA GLY A 87 1.55 35.61 14.58
C GLY A 87 2.87 35.19 13.92
N ASP A 88 3.25 33.90 14.01
CA ASP A 88 4.43 33.39 13.33
C ASP A 88 4.28 33.42 11.80
N ARG A 89 5.33 33.87 11.10
CA ARG A 89 5.40 33.84 9.63
C ARG A 89 6.01 32.52 9.18
N VAL A 90 5.24 31.70 8.46
CA VAL A 90 5.68 30.41 7.92
C VAL A 90 5.63 30.41 6.39
N TYR A 91 6.61 29.78 5.77
CA TYR A 91 6.59 29.56 4.32
C TYR A 91 5.67 28.38 3.99
N VAL A 92 4.78 28.59 3.03
CA VAL A 92 3.91 27.53 2.49
C VAL A 92 4.57 26.93 1.27
N VAL A 93 4.76 25.62 1.27
CA VAL A 93 5.20 24.89 0.06
C VAL A 93 3.97 24.68 -0.82
N THR A 94 3.91 25.41 -1.94
CA THR A 94 2.88 25.19 -2.96
C THR A 94 3.38 24.16 -3.96
N HIS A 95 2.65 23.06 -4.13
CA HIS A 95 2.86 22.18 -5.28
C HIS A 95 2.32 22.88 -6.54
N LEU A 96 3.10 22.86 -7.63
CA LEU A 96 2.65 23.38 -8.91
C LEU A 96 1.47 22.53 -9.40
N VAL A 97 0.30 23.14 -9.50
CA VAL A 97 -0.84 22.53 -10.18
C VAL A 97 -0.50 22.52 -11.66
N SER A 98 -0.54 21.37 -12.31
CA SER A 98 -0.31 21.28 -13.76
C SER A 98 -1.31 22.17 -14.50
N ASN A 99 -0.82 23.03 -15.39
CA ASN A 99 -1.63 23.92 -16.23
C ASN A 99 -2.54 23.09 -17.16
N VAL A 100 -3.77 22.81 -16.72
CA VAL A 100 -4.81 22.21 -17.58
C VAL A 100 -5.81 23.25 -18.08
N HIS A 101 -5.80 24.48 -17.56
CA HIS A 101 -6.59 25.60 -18.11
C HIS A 101 -5.74 26.87 -18.18
N GLN A 102 -5.05 27.09 -19.31
CA GLN A 102 -4.32 28.34 -19.59
C GLN A 102 -5.23 29.46 -20.17
N ASN A 103 -6.56 29.34 -20.09
CA ASN A 103 -7.44 30.17 -20.93
C ASN A 103 -8.67 30.75 -20.21
N SER A 104 -8.59 31.12 -18.93
CA SER A 104 -9.56 32.05 -18.35
C SER A 104 -8.82 33.19 -17.66
N THR A 105 -9.07 34.39 -18.17
CA THR A 105 -8.57 35.69 -17.74
C THR A 105 -8.66 35.90 -16.23
N PRO A 106 -7.76 36.69 -15.62
CA PRO A 106 -7.86 37.03 -14.22
C PRO A 106 -8.99 38.06 -14.03
N ASP A 107 -10.20 37.59 -13.72
CA ASP A 107 -11.21 38.45 -13.14
C ASP A 107 -10.75 38.81 -11.73
N GLU A 108 -10.48 40.11 -11.58
CA GLU A 108 -10.49 40.94 -10.38
C GLU A 108 -10.57 40.20 -9.03
N MET A 109 -9.49 40.29 -8.24
CA MET A 109 -9.49 39.79 -6.86
C MET A 109 -10.43 40.62 -5.99
N ASP A 110 -11.60 40.07 -5.69
CA ASP A 110 -12.46 40.57 -4.63
C ASP A 110 -11.76 40.40 -3.26
N PRO A 111 -11.78 41.41 -2.38
CA PRO A 111 -11.23 41.30 -1.04
C PRO A 111 -12.02 40.25 -0.26
N ILE A 112 -11.32 39.23 0.26
CA ILE A 112 -11.93 38.14 1.04
C ILE A 112 -12.69 38.75 2.24
N SER A 113 -14.01 38.66 2.12
CA SER A 113 -15.01 38.92 3.14
C SER A 113 -14.61 38.32 4.49
N SER A 114 -14.57 39.17 5.51
CA SER A 114 -14.38 38.77 6.91
C SER A 114 -15.55 37.91 7.37
N TYR A 115 -15.35 36.60 7.55
CA TYR A 115 -16.31 35.77 8.27
C TYR A 115 -16.03 35.81 9.79
N PRO A 116 -17.08 35.94 10.64
CA PRO A 116 -16.94 36.26 12.06
C PRO A 116 -16.56 35.05 12.93
N PRO A 117 -16.11 35.26 14.19
CA PRO A 117 -15.77 34.19 15.10
C PRO A 117 -17.02 33.40 15.53
N LYS A 118 -16.91 32.07 15.55
CA LYS A 118 -17.94 31.19 16.13
C LYS A 118 -17.83 31.26 17.66
N ASP A 119 -18.76 31.95 18.30
CA ASP A 119 -18.92 31.91 19.75
C ASP A 119 -19.22 30.48 20.20
N ARG A 120 -18.27 29.87 20.92
CA ARG A 120 -18.49 28.65 21.68
C ARG A 120 -19.02 29.06 23.05
N ALA A 121 -20.33 29.08 23.21
CA ALA A 121 -20.94 29.19 24.53
C ALA A 121 -20.57 27.96 25.36
N VAL A 122 -19.79 28.18 26.42
CA VAL A 122 -19.61 27.24 27.53
C VAL A 122 -20.64 27.61 28.58
N THR A 123 -21.69 26.81 28.72
CA THR A 123 -22.52 26.79 29.93
C THR A 123 -21.97 25.76 30.92
N LYS A 124 -21.98 26.19 32.19
CA LYS A 124 -21.47 25.52 33.39
C LYS A 124 -22.04 24.13 33.62
#